data_AF-A0A5D4SSD4-F1
#
_entry.id   AF-A0A5D4SSD4-F1
#
_cell.length_a   1.000
_cell.length_b   1.000
_cell.length_c   1.000
_cell.angle_alpha   90.00
_cell.angle_beta   90.00
_cell.angle_gamma   90.00
#
_symmetry.space_group_name_H-M   'P 1'
#
loop_
_entity.id
_entity.type
_entity.pdbx_description
1 polymer ?
#
loop_
_entity_poly.entity_id
_entity_poly.type
_entity_poly.pdbx_seq_one_letter_code
_entity_poly.pdbx_strand_id
1 'polypeptide(L)'
;MKEQLEHIKQLLEENFDHPESLDLDSCIQELEVLKETAGNKKIMIQDLINSLTHARNSSKELLNEGTPSSSAAFGQAYRAIEQAISSVSFTDNDPY
;
A
#
# COMPACT_ATOMS: atom_id res chain seq x y z
N MET A 1 -10.37 -1.85 -9.31
CA MET A 1 -8.91 -1.60 -9.11
C MET A 1 -8.64 -0.25 -8.49
N LYS A 2 -9.07 0.87 -9.10
CA LYS A 2 -8.82 2.21 -8.55
C LYS A 2 -9.38 2.35 -7.12
N GLU A 3 -10.64 1.97 -6.94
CA GLU A 3 -11.35 2.04 -5.65
C GLU A 3 -10.65 1.22 -4.54
N GLN A 4 -10.12 0.03 -4.87
CA GLN A 4 -9.35 -0.79 -3.93
C GLN A 4 -8.00 -0.14 -3.58
N LEU A 5 -7.31 0.45 -4.56
CA LEU A 5 -6.05 1.15 -4.29
C LEU A 5 -6.28 2.42 -3.46
N GLU A 6 -7.37 3.15 -3.69
CA GLU A 6 -7.78 4.30 -2.89
C GLU A 6 -8.17 3.88 -1.47
N HIS A 7 -8.88 2.76 -1.31
CA HIS A 7 -9.19 2.20 0.01
C HIS A 7 -7.91 1.87 0.80
N ILE A 8 -6.96 1.18 0.17
CA ILE A 8 -5.69 0.83 0.80
C ILE A 8 -4.85 2.08 1.11
N LYS A 9 -4.93 3.12 0.27
CA LYS A 9 -4.30 4.42 0.54
C LYS A 9 -4.81 5.02 1.85
N GLN A 10 -6.13 5.11 2.01
CA GLN A 10 -6.73 5.67 3.22
C GLN A 10 -6.34 4.87 4.45
N LEU A 11 -6.38 3.54 4.33
CA LEU A 11 -5.94 2.64 5.39
C LEU A 11 -4.46 2.85 5.75
N LEU A 12 -3.61 3.15 4.77
CA LEU A 12 -2.20 3.44 5.03
C LEU A 12 -2.00 4.76 5.79
N GLU A 13 -2.77 5.79 5.43
CA GLU A 13 -2.78 7.09 6.12
C GLU A 13 -3.30 6.94 7.56
N GLU A 14 -4.39 6.20 7.75
CA GLU A 14 -4.93 5.88 9.07
C GLU A 14 -3.95 5.04 9.89
N ASN A 15 -3.22 4.09 9.30
CA ASN A 15 -2.22 3.30 10.00
C ASN A 15 -0.99 4.14 10.39
N PHE A 16 -0.65 5.16 9.61
CA PHE A 16 0.44 6.07 9.97
C PHE A 16 0.09 6.90 11.22
N ASP A 17 -1.17 7.35 11.33
CA ASP A 17 -1.67 8.09 12.49
C ASP A 17 -2.00 7.17 13.68
N HIS A 18 -2.52 5.99 13.39
CA HIS A 18 -2.98 4.97 14.34
C HIS A 18 -2.46 3.56 13.97
N PRO A 19 -1.17 3.26 14.24
CA PRO A 19 -0.55 1.97 13.88
C PRO A 19 -1.13 0.76 14.63
N GLU A 20 -1.99 1.01 15.61
CA GLU A 20 -2.61 0.00 16.50
C GLU A 20 -3.97 -0.49 15.97
N SER A 21 -4.63 0.33 15.14
CA SER A 21 -6.04 0.13 14.77
C SER A 21 -6.24 -0.59 13.45
N LEU A 22 -5.17 -0.86 12.70
CA LEU A 22 -5.31 -1.19 11.29
C LEU A 22 -4.67 -2.50 10.88
N ASP A 23 -5.46 -3.30 10.16
CA ASP A 23 -5.13 -4.64 9.73
C ASP A 23 -4.41 -4.59 8.37
N LEU A 24 -3.14 -4.15 8.39
CA LEU A 24 -2.29 -4.14 7.19
C LEU A 24 -2.19 -5.52 6.51
N ASP A 25 -2.42 -6.60 7.27
CA ASP A 25 -2.53 -7.97 6.73
C ASP A 25 -3.68 -8.10 5.73
N SER A 26 -4.86 -7.56 6.06
CA SER A 26 -6.02 -7.57 5.18
C SER A 26 -5.74 -6.82 3.87
N CYS A 27 -5.10 -5.64 3.94
CA CYS A 27 -4.66 -4.90 2.75
C CYS A 27 -3.69 -5.70 1.87
N ILE A 28 -2.71 -6.36 2.49
CA ILE A 28 -1.71 -7.16 1.76
C ILE A 28 -2.41 -8.33 1.04
N GLN A 29 -3.34 -9.02 1.71
CA GLN A 29 -4.11 -10.10 1.10
C GLN A 29 -4.95 -9.63 -0.08
N GLU A 30 -5.64 -8.50 0.04
CA GLU A 30 -6.43 -7.94 -1.06
C GLU A 30 -5.55 -7.59 -2.26
N LEU A 31 -4.37 -7.04 -2.03
CA LEU A 31 -3.40 -6.75 -3.09
C LEU A 31 -2.84 -8.00 -3.74
N GLU A 32 -2.63 -9.09 -2.99
CA GLU A 32 -2.18 -10.36 -3.56
C GLU A 32 -3.20 -10.90 -4.56
N VAL A 33 -4.49 -10.81 -4.24
CA VAL A 33 -5.59 -11.20 -5.15
C VAL A 33 -5.64 -10.25 -6.36
N LEU A 34 -5.50 -8.95 -6.13
CA LEU A 34 -5.44 -7.94 -7.20
C LEU A 34 -4.24 -8.18 -8.14
N LYS A 35 -3.09 -8.57 -7.60
CA LYS A 35 -1.86 -8.88 -8.33
C LYS A 35 -2.10 -9.98 -9.37
N GLU A 36 -2.91 -10.98 -9.05
CA GLU A 36 -3.25 -12.06 -9.99
C GLU A 36 -4.07 -11.57 -11.18
N THR A 37 -4.92 -10.56 -10.97
CA THR A 37 -5.78 -9.99 -12.02
C THR A 37 -5.17 -8.77 -12.72
N ALA A 38 -4.04 -8.25 -12.22
CA ALA A 38 -3.43 -7.00 -12.67
C ALA A 38 -2.56 -7.08 -13.94
N GLY A 39 -2.28 -8.27 -14.48
CA GLY A 39 -1.54 -8.43 -15.74
C GLY A 39 -0.21 -7.65 -15.77
N ASN A 40 -0.09 -6.64 -16.64
CA ASN A 40 1.10 -5.78 -16.73
C ASN A 40 1.36 -4.93 -15.47
N LYS A 41 0.35 -4.69 -14.63
CA LYS A 41 0.48 -3.93 -13.39
C LYS A 41 0.91 -4.80 -12.20
N LYS A 42 1.15 -6.11 -12.43
CA LYS A 42 1.57 -7.07 -11.42
C LYS A 42 2.85 -6.67 -10.67
N ILE A 43 3.84 -6.13 -11.38
CA ILE A 43 5.10 -5.64 -10.78
C ILE A 43 4.82 -4.47 -9.83
N MET A 44 3.94 -3.55 -10.23
CA MET A 44 3.57 -2.38 -9.45
C MET A 44 2.83 -2.78 -8.16
N ILE A 45 1.90 -3.74 -8.25
CA ILE A 45 1.19 -4.27 -7.08
C ILE A 45 2.14 -5.07 -6.18
N GLN A 46 3.09 -5.82 -6.74
CA GLN A 46 4.09 -6.54 -5.96
C GLN A 46 5.01 -5.59 -5.17
N ASP A 47 5.40 -4.46 -5.76
CA ASP A 47 6.17 -3.42 -5.10
C ASP A 47 5.39 -2.78 -3.93
N LEU A 48 4.08 -2.59 -4.14
CA LEU A 48 3.13 -2.19 -3.10
C LEU A 48 3.11 -3.16 -1.92
N ILE A 49 2.92 -4.45 -2.20
CA ILE A 49 2.85 -5.52 -1.19
C ILE A 49 4.14 -5.56 -0.39
N ASN A 50 5.29 -5.46 -1.06
CA ASN A 50 6.58 -5.44 -0.39
C ASN A 50 6.68 -4.23 0.55
N SER A 51 6.35 -3.03 0.06
CA SER A 51 6.42 -1.80 0.84
C SER A 51 5.49 -1.83 2.07
N LEU A 52 4.26 -2.34 1.90
CA LEU A 52 3.30 -2.52 3.00
C LEU A 52 3.76 -3.57 4.01
N THR A 53 4.34 -4.67 3.53
CA THR A 53 4.90 -5.73 4.40
C THR A 53 6.07 -5.17 5.21
N HIS A 54 6.93 -4.36 4.60
CA HIS A 54 8.00 -3.65 5.30
C HIS A 54 7.42 -2.67 6.33
N ALA A 55 6.46 -1.84 5.96
CA ALA A 55 5.82 -0.89 6.87
C ALA A 55 5.14 -1.58 8.07
N ARG A 56 4.49 -2.74 7.84
CA ARG A 56 3.90 -3.58 8.89
C ARG A 56 4.96 -4.12 9.85
N ASN A 57 6.03 -4.72 9.32
CA ASN A 57 7.10 -5.25 10.16
C ASN A 57 7.78 -4.14 10.96
N SER A 58 8.08 -3.01 10.30
CA SER A 58 8.65 -1.85 10.99
C SER A 58 7.70 -1.27 12.04
N SER A 59 6.38 -1.28 11.83
CA SER A 59 5.41 -0.84 12.85
C SER A 59 5.42 -1.73 14.08
N LYS A 60 5.50 -3.05 13.88
CA LYS A 60 5.66 -4.02 14.97
C LYS A 60 6.99 -3.83 15.70
N GLU A 61 8.07 -3.56 14.98
CA GLU A 61 9.38 -3.22 15.56
C GLU A 61 9.33 -1.88 16.32
N LEU A 62 8.61 -0.88 15.83
CA LEU A 62 8.50 0.45 16.45
C LEU A 62 7.66 0.41 17.75
N LEU A 63 6.60 -0.40 17.78
CA LEU A 63 5.86 -0.71 19.01
C LEU A 63 6.74 -1.43 20.05
N ASN A 64 7.75 -2.18 19.62
CA ASN A 64 8.62 -2.97 20.49
C ASN A 64 9.91 -2.22 20.91
N GLU A 65 10.48 -1.37 20.04
CA GLU A 65 11.82 -0.79 20.19
C GLU A 65 11.89 0.73 19.99
N GLY A 66 10.79 1.41 19.64
CA GLY A 66 10.71 2.87 19.54
C GLY A 66 11.66 3.49 18.49
N THR A 67 11.92 2.78 17.39
CA THR A 67 12.91 3.16 16.37
C THR A 67 12.32 3.98 15.21
N PRO A 68 13.05 4.97 14.65
CA PRO A 68 12.55 5.89 13.60
C PRO A 68 12.38 5.26 12.20
N SER A 69 12.68 3.97 12.02
CA SER A 69 12.70 3.31 10.70
C SER A 69 11.32 3.23 10.03
N SER A 70 10.22 3.23 10.79
CA SER A 70 8.89 3.01 10.20
C SER A 70 8.41 4.14 9.31
N SER A 71 8.76 5.40 9.62
CA SER A 71 8.35 6.55 8.80
C SER A 71 8.86 6.47 7.36
N ALA A 72 10.06 5.92 7.15
CA ALA A 72 10.63 5.74 5.81
C ALA A 72 9.88 4.66 5.02
N ALA A 73 9.54 3.54 5.68
CA ALA A 73 8.80 2.44 5.05
C ALA A 73 7.37 2.86 4.66
N PHE A 74 6.67 3.61 5.52
CA PHE A 74 5.37 4.19 5.20
C PHE A 74 5.43 5.15 4.02
N GLY A 75 6.43 6.03 3.98
CA GLY A 75 6.61 6.95 2.87
C GLY A 75 6.84 6.23 1.52
N GLN A 76 7.55 5.11 1.51
CA GLN A 76 7.73 4.29 0.31
C GLN A 76 6.40 3.65 -0.12
N ALA A 77 5.67 3.04 0.82
CA ALA A 77 4.38 2.40 0.54
C ALA A 77 3.35 3.39 0.01
N TYR A 78 3.28 4.58 0.59
CA TYR A 78 2.35 5.63 0.17
C TYR A 78 2.65 6.10 -1.26
N ARG A 79 3.93 6.35 -1.58
CA ARG A 79 4.33 6.75 -2.93
C ARG A 79 4.04 5.68 -3.97
N ALA A 80 4.29 4.41 -3.63
CA ALA A 80 3.98 3.29 -4.52
C ALA A 80 2.47 3.20 -4.80
N ILE A 81 1.62 3.41 -3.78
CA ILE A 81 0.15 3.44 -3.90
C ILE A 81 -0.30 4.57 -4.81
N GLU A 82 0.22 5.79 -4.60
CA GLU A 82 -0.13 6.92 -5.45
C GLU A 82 0.29 6.70 -6.90
N GLN A 83 1.44 6.07 -7.13
CA GLN A 83 1.88 5.69 -8.46
C GLN A 83 0.95 4.66 -9.10
N ALA A 84 0.50 3.66 -8.34
CA ALA A 84 -0.45 2.66 -8.79
C ALA A 84 -1.82 3.28 -9.13
N ILE A 85 -2.35 4.15 -8.26
CA ILE A 85 -3.62 4.87 -8.49
C ILE A 85 -3.51 5.76 -9.73
N SER A 86 -2.43 6.51 -9.87
CA SER A 86 -2.19 7.38 -11.02
C SER A 86 -2.10 6.57 -12.31
N SER A 87 -1.39 5.43 -12.30
CA SER A 87 -1.28 4.51 -13.42
C SER A 87 -2.61 3.85 -13.81
N VAL A 88 -3.50 3.58 -12.85
CA VAL A 88 -4.86 3.10 -13.14
C VAL A 88 -5.74 4.22 -13.69
N SER A 89 -5.69 5.41 -13.10
CA SER A 89 -6.49 6.57 -13.51
C SER A 89 -6.14 7.03 -14.93
N PHE A 90 -4.86 6.99 -15.32
CA PHE A 90 -4.43 7.31 -16.69
C PHE A 90 -4.88 6.30 -17.74
N THR A 91 -5.16 5.04 -17.36
CA THR A 91 -5.68 4.05 -18.31
C THR A 91 -7.21 4.18 -18.48
N ASP A 92 -7.89 4.83 -17.54
CA ASP A 92 -9.36 4.94 -17.48
C ASP A 92 -9.89 6.28 -18.03
N ASN A 93 -9.02 7.29 -18.20
CA ASN A 93 -9.38 8.65 -18.66
C ASN A 93 -8.99 8.92 -20.12
N ASP A 94 -9.29 8.01 -21.04
CA ASP A 94 -9.18 8.27 -22.48
C ASP A 94 -10.55 8.11 -23.16
N PRO A 95 -11.43 9.13 -23.12
CA PRO A 95 -12.47 9.27 -24.12
C PRO A 95 -11.86 9.96 -25.36
N TYR A 96 -11.83 9.21 -26.46
CA TYR A 96 -11.64 9.68 -27.84
C TYR A 96 -12.36 11.01 -28.14
#